data_AF-A0A199UY65-F1
#
_entry.id   AF-A0A199UY65-F1
#
_cell.length_a   1.000
_cell.length_b   1.000
_cell.length_c   1.000
_cell.angle_alpha   90.00
_cell.angle_beta   90.00
_cell.angle_gamma   90.00
#
_symmetry.space_group_name_H-M   'P 1'
#
loop_
_entity.id
_entity.type
_entity.pdbx_description
1 polymer ?
#
loop_
_entity_poly.entity_id
_entity_poly.type
_entity_poly.pdbx_seq_one_letter_code
_entity_poly.pdbx_strand_id
1 'polypeptide(L)'
;MAYMYNRAEVIQSFRWKVGPVLPQEIQEKLNYSEEEYFKSHSAAIESYMSELDLDLTVDMVPPKDPYIRVRVLDDIGEVCLGDHSISLTKHSLHFLRRTDAEQFISQGLMEEFLE
;
A
#
# COMPACT_ATOMS: atom_id res chain seq x y z
N MET A 1 13.10 -25.54 -14.02
CA MET A 1 11.86 -24.73 -14.04
C MET A 1 11.43 -24.17 -12.68
N ALA A 2 11.79 -24.79 -11.54
CA ALA A 2 11.40 -24.27 -10.23
C ALA A 2 11.84 -22.81 -9.95
N TYR A 3 13.03 -22.40 -10.40
CA TYR A 3 13.53 -21.04 -10.19
C TYR A 3 12.65 -19.98 -10.87
N MET A 4 12.33 -20.15 -12.16
CA MET A 4 11.53 -19.17 -12.90
C MET A 4 10.12 -19.05 -12.34
N TYR A 5 9.53 -20.17 -11.93
CA TYR A 5 8.20 -20.17 -11.31
C TYR A 5 8.21 -19.43 -9.97
N ASN A 6 9.14 -19.78 -9.08
CA ASN A 6 9.27 -19.11 -7.78
C ASN A 6 9.55 -17.61 -7.95
N ARG A 7 10.36 -17.23 -8.95
CA ARG A 7 10.63 -15.82 -9.25
C ARG A 7 9.37 -15.09 -9.71
N ALA A 8 8.53 -15.70 -10.53
CA ALA A 8 7.24 -15.12 -10.94
C ALA A 8 6.28 -14.95 -9.75
N GLU A 9 6.20 -15.94 -8.85
CA GLU A 9 5.37 -15.84 -7.62
C GLU A 9 5.82 -14.67 -6.72
N VAL A 10 7.13 -14.50 -6.55
CA VAL A 10 7.68 -13.36 -5.79
C VAL A 10 7.30 -12.03 -6.45
N ILE A 11 7.39 -11.93 -7.78
CA ILE A 11 7.02 -10.71 -8.52
C ILE A 11 5.54 -10.39 -8.35
N GLN A 12 4.65 -11.38 -8.44
CA GLN A 12 3.22 -11.19 -8.19
C GLN A 12 2.95 -10.70 -6.77
N SER A 13 3.70 -11.21 -5.78
CA SER A 13 3.53 -10.83 -4.37
C SER A 13 3.82 -9.34 -4.12
N PHE A 14 4.63 -8.69 -4.97
CA PHE A 14 4.90 -7.25 -4.82
C PHE A 14 3.66 -6.39 -5.05
N ARG A 15 2.76 -6.78 -5.97
CA ARG A 15 1.53 -6.02 -6.22
C ARG A 15 0.66 -5.90 -4.96
N TRP A 16 0.68 -6.93 -4.12
CA TRP A 16 -0.08 -7.01 -2.87
C TRP A 16 0.62 -6.38 -1.67
N LYS A 17 1.96 -6.36 -1.65
CA LYS A 17 2.75 -5.84 -0.53
C LYS A 17 3.10 -4.36 -0.65
N VAL A 18 3.35 -3.91 -1.87
CA VAL A 18 3.91 -2.58 -2.16
C VAL A 18 2.95 -1.75 -2.99
N GLY A 19 2.13 -2.40 -3.82
CA GLY A 19 1.14 -1.75 -4.66
C GLY A 19 1.55 -1.69 -6.14
N PRO A 20 0.94 -0.79 -6.94
CA PRO A 20 1.17 -0.72 -8.39
C PRO A 20 2.54 -0.12 -8.74
N VAL A 21 3.11 0.69 -7.86
CA VAL A 21 4.39 1.37 -8.07
C VAL A 21 5.46 0.67 -7.25
N LEU A 22 6.47 0.14 -7.94
CA LEU A 22 7.61 -0.52 -7.30
C LEU A 22 8.69 0.50 -6.91
N PRO A 23 9.35 0.37 -5.74
CA PRO A 23 10.55 1.09 -5.37
C PRO A 23 11.70 0.86 -6.36
N GLN A 24 12.58 1.84 -6.49
CA GLN A 24 13.70 1.81 -7.45
C GLN A 24 14.61 0.59 -7.22
N GLU A 25 14.84 0.21 -5.96
CA GLU A 25 15.73 -0.90 -5.58
C GLU A 25 15.22 -2.27 -6.06
N ILE A 26 13.90 -2.38 -6.28
CA ILE A 26 13.26 -3.58 -6.81
C ILE A 26 13.27 -3.53 -8.34
N GLN A 27 12.97 -2.38 -8.93
CA GLN A 27 12.99 -2.19 -10.39
C GLN A 27 14.36 -2.54 -10.99
N GLU A 28 15.44 -2.09 -10.35
CA GLU A 28 16.82 -2.39 -10.79
C GLU A 28 17.18 -3.89 -10.80
N LYS A 29 16.41 -4.73 -10.09
CA LYS A 29 16.63 -6.19 -10.00
C LYS A 29 15.76 -7.00 -10.96
N LEU A 30 14.83 -6.35 -11.66
CA LEU A 30 13.95 -6.98 -12.63
C LEU A 30 14.57 -6.94 -14.02
N ASN A 31 14.29 -7.99 -14.81
CA ASN A 31 14.59 -7.96 -16.24
C ASN A 31 13.43 -7.33 -17.01
N TYR A 32 13.67 -6.87 -18.24
CA TYR A 32 12.65 -6.24 -19.10
C TYR A 32 11.37 -7.09 -19.23
N SER A 33 11.51 -8.41 -19.46
CA SER A 33 10.36 -9.32 -19.56
C SER A 33 9.57 -9.45 -18.25
N GLU A 34 10.24 -9.27 -17.11
CA GLU A 34 9.61 -9.35 -15.79
C GLU A 34 8.89 -8.07 -15.44
N GLU A 35 9.43 -6.92 -15.85
CA GLU A 35 8.72 -5.64 -15.76
C GLU A 35 7.46 -5.62 -16.61
N GLU A 36 7.55 -6.10 -17.86
CA GLU A 36 6.40 -6.22 -18.76
C GLU A 36 5.35 -7.16 -18.16
N TYR A 37 5.80 -8.29 -17.60
CA TYR A 37 4.93 -9.22 -16.88
C TYR A 37 4.24 -8.56 -15.69
N PHE A 38 4.97 -7.82 -14.86
CA PHE A 38 4.41 -7.12 -13.70
C PHE A 38 3.38 -6.06 -14.11
N LYS A 39 3.64 -5.30 -15.18
CA LYS A 39 2.71 -4.32 -15.74
C LYS A 39 1.43 -4.97 -16.25
N SER A 40 1.55 -6.06 -17.02
CA SER A 40 0.39 -6.81 -17.53
C SER A 40 -0.43 -7.42 -16.39
N HIS A 41 0.22 -8.00 -15.39
CA HIS A 41 -0.43 -8.55 -14.20
C HIS A 41 -1.16 -7.46 -13.38
N SER A 42 -0.52 -6.30 -13.20
CA SER A 42 -1.11 -5.17 -12.48
C SER A 42 -2.37 -4.65 -13.19
N ALA A 43 -2.32 -4.52 -14.52
CA ALA A 43 -3.47 -4.10 -15.32
C ALA A 43 -4.62 -5.11 -15.27
N ALA A 44 -4.32 -6.41 -15.26
CA ALA A 44 -5.33 -7.46 -15.12
C ALA A 44 -6.04 -7.40 -13.77
N ILE A 45 -5.29 -7.16 -12.69
CA ILE A 45 -5.85 -6.96 -11.35
C ILE A 45 -6.74 -5.71 -11.29
N GLU A 46 -6.30 -4.60 -11.88
CA GLU A 46 -7.08 -3.35 -11.93
C GLU A 46 -8.39 -3.52 -12.70
N SER A 47 -8.36 -4.26 -13.82
CA SER A 47 -9.58 -4.62 -14.54
C SER A 47 -10.53 -5.43 -13.67
N TYR A 48 -10.02 -6.42 -12.93
CA TYR A 48 -10.83 -7.26 -12.06
C TYR A 48 -11.44 -6.47 -10.88
N MET A 49 -10.67 -5.58 -10.26
CA MET A 49 -11.16 -4.68 -9.21
C MET A 49 -12.25 -3.75 -9.74
N SER A 50 -12.08 -3.23 -10.95
CA SER A 50 -13.06 -2.35 -11.61
C SER A 50 -14.36 -3.07 -11.94
N GLU A 51 -14.30 -4.34 -12.33
CA GLU A 51 -15.50 -5.16 -12.59
C GLU A 51 -16.28 -5.49 -11.31
N LEU A 52 -15.58 -5.65 -10.18
CA LEU A 52 -16.19 -5.95 -8.88
C LEU A 52 -16.58 -4.71 -8.08
N ASP A 53 -16.16 -3.51 -8.50
CA ASP A 53 -16.28 -2.25 -7.75
C ASP A 53 -15.75 -2.39 -6.30
N LEU A 54 -14.66 -3.14 -6.14
CA LEU A 54 -14.06 -3.47 -4.85
C LEU A 54 -12.54 -3.43 -4.94
N ASP A 55 -11.91 -2.72 -4.01
CA ASP A 55 -10.47 -2.75 -3.84
C ASP A 55 -10.06 -4.00 -3.06
N LEU A 56 -9.31 -4.90 -3.70
CA LEU A 56 -8.81 -6.14 -3.10
C LEU A 56 -7.45 -5.95 -2.41
N THR A 57 -6.81 -4.79 -2.57
CA THR A 57 -5.50 -4.52 -1.99
C THR A 57 -5.56 -4.03 -0.54
N VAL A 58 -6.75 -3.69 -0.06
CA VAL A 58 -7.01 -3.17 1.29
C VAL A 58 -7.57 -4.26 2.21
N ASP A 59 -7.63 -3.98 3.53
CA ASP A 59 -8.31 -4.79 4.53
C ASP A 59 -7.76 -6.23 4.73
N MET A 60 -6.46 -6.44 4.51
CA MET A 60 -5.82 -7.74 4.73
C MET A 60 -5.80 -8.19 6.20
N VAL A 61 -6.04 -7.27 7.13
CA VAL A 61 -6.10 -7.54 8.57
C VAL A 61 -7.49 -7.14 9.09
N PRO A 62 -8.18 -8.03 9.83
CA PRO A 62 -9.50 -7.70 10.34
C PRO A 62 -9.43 -6.44 11.23
N PRO A 63 -10.32 -5.45 11.02
CA PRO A 63 -10.31 -4.23 11.80
C PRO A 63 -10.69 -4.52 13.25
N LYS A 64 -9.82 -4.15 14.20
CA LYS A 64 -10.10 -4.24 15.64
C LYS A 64 -11.03 -3.12 16.10
N ASP A 65 -10.68 -1.90 15.71
CA ASP A 65 -11.39 -0.67 16.07
C ASP A 65 -11.50 0.24 14.83
N PRO A 66 -12.63 0.96 14.65
CA PRO A 66 -12.85 1.83 13.50
C PRO A 66 -11.96 3.09 13.50
N TYR A 67 -11.47 3.50 14.68
CA TYR A 67 -10.57 4.62 14.85
C TYR A 67 -9.30 4.16 15.55
N ILE A 68 -8.16 4.63 15.07
CA ILE A 68 -6.83 4.30 15.60
C ILE A 68 -6.05 5.57 15.92
N ARG A 69 -5.16 5.49 16.91
CA ARG A 69 -4.16 6.52 17.18
C ARG A 69 -2.92 6.20 16.35
N VAL A 70 -2.50 7.16 15.53
CA VAL A 70 -1.32 7.01 14.68
C VAL A 70 -0.29 8.07 14.99
N ARG A 71 0.97 7.67 14.90
CA ARG A 71 2.13 8.55 14.96
C ARG A 71 2.71 8.72 13.56
N VAL A 72 2.90 9.96 13.15
CA VAL A 72 3.50 10.30 11.86
C VAL A 72 5.03 10.15 11.96
N LEU A 73 5.64 9.36 11.07
CA LEU A 73 7.08 9.11 11.04
C LEU A 73 7.85 10.13 10.19
N ASP A 74 7.24 10.61 9.11
CA ASP A 74 7.84 11.57 8.17
C ASP A 74 6.89 12.71 7.81
N ASP A 75 7.38 13.83 7.27
CA ASP A 75 6.56 15.02 7.04
C ASP A 75 5.73 14.86 5.75
N ILE A 76 4.44 14.52 5.91
CA ILE A 76 3.52 14.23 4.79
C ILE A 76 2.86 15.53 4.28
N GLY A 77 2.79 16.56 5.13
CA GLY A 77 2.15 17.84 4.80
C GLY A 77 0.66 17.85 5.09
N GLU A 78 -0.10 18.68 4.37
CA GLU A 78 -1.55 18.80 4.54
C GLU A 78 -2.27 17.80 3.62
N VAL A 79 -3.00 16.86 4.23
CA VAL A 79 -3.77 15.84 3.51
C VAL A 79 -5.25 16.04 3.79
N CYS A 80 -6.06 15.95 2.73
CA CYS A 80 -7.52 15.97 2.83
C CYS A 80 -8.02 14.57 3.22
N LEU A 81 -8.48 14.40 4.46
CA LEU A 81 -9.16 13.19 4.92
C LEU A 81 -10.66 13.48 5.03
N GLY A 82 -11.44 12.94 4.08
CA GLY A 82 -12.86 13.22 3.98
C GLY A 82 -13.15 14.72 3.86
N ASP A 83 -13.90 15.26 4.82
CA ASP A 83 -14.33 16.67 4.83
C ASP A 83 -13.30 17.63 5.46
N HIS A 84 -12.26 17.12 6.12
CA HIS A 84 -11.30 17.94 6.88
C HIS A 84 -9.88 17.81 6.31
N SER A 85 -9.17 18.93 6.19
CA SER A 85 -7.72 18.92 5.95
C SER A 85 -6.97 18.82 7.29
N ILE A 86 -6.02 17.91 7.37
CA ILE A 86 -5.22 17.67 8.57
C ILE A 86 -3.75 17.85 8.19
N SER A 87 -3.03 18.68 8.96
CA SER A 87 -1.59 18.82 8.83
C SER A 87 -0.87 17.69 9.56
N LEU A 88 -0.23 16.81 8.79
CA LEU A 88 0.53 15.66 9.25
C LEU A 88 2.00 16.05 9.33
N THR A 89 2.43 16.48 10.52
CA THR A 89 3.81 16.92 10.79
C THR A 89 4.62 15.79 11.42
N LYS A 90 5.94 15.82 11.26
CA LYS A 90 6.80 14.76 11.81
C LYS A 90 6.62 14.57 13.33
N HIS A 91 6.37 13.33 13.75
CA HIS A 91 6.11 12.89 15.13
C HIS A 91 4.80 13.39 15.77
N SER A 92 3.87 13.99 15.02
CA SER A 92 2.56 14.32 15.56
C SER A 92 1.72 13.06 15.79
N LEU A 93 0.80 13.14 16.74
CA LEU A 93 -0.18 12.11 17.04
C LEU A 93 -1.55 12.54 16.54
N HIS A 94 -2.19 11.68 15.77
CA HIS A 94 -3.53 11.93 15.23
C HIS A 94 -4.46 10.76 15.54
N PHE A 95 -5.75 11.08 15.67
CA PHE A 95 -6.81 10.09 15.82
C PHE A 95 -7.61 10.06 14.54
N LEU A 96 -7.39 9.03 13.72
CA LEU A 96 -7.92 8.92 12.37
C LEU A 96 -8.76 7.64 12.22
N ARG A 97 -9.62 7.62 11.20
CA ARG A 97 -10.27 6.38 10.79
C ARG A 97 -9.22 5.43 10.25
N ARG A 98 -9.38 4.14 10.54
CA ARG A 98 -8.43 3.12 10.08
C ARG A 98 -8.27 3.13 8.56
N THR A 99 -9.37 3.24 7.81
CA THR A 99 -9.39 3.29 6.34
C THR A 99 -8.47 4.37 5.78
N ASP A 100 -8.47 5.57 6.37
CA ASP A 100 -7.65 6.68 5.89
C ASP A 100 -6.17 6.52 6.28
N ALA A 101 -5.91 5.92 7.44
CA ALA A 101 -4.56 5.72 7.96
C ALA A 101 -3.83 4.51 7.34
N GLU A 102 -4.56 3.48 6.90
CA GLU A 102 -4.00 2.21 6.41
C GLU A 102 -3.11 2.38 5.17
N GLN A 103 -3.47 3.31 4.27
CA GLN A 103 -2.64 3.67 3.12
C GLN A 103 -1.28 4.24 3.56
N PHE A 104 -1.25 5.07 4.60
CA PHE A 104 0.00 5.66 5.09
C PHE A 104 0.83 4.68 5.94
N ILE A 105 0.17 3.79 6.68
CA ILE A 105 0.84 2.73 7.46
C ILE A 105 1.50 1.72 6.53
N SER A 106 0.81 1.28 5.48
CA SER A 106 1.37 0.32 4.49
C SER A 106 2.57 0.89 3.74
N GLN A 107 2.61 2.22 3.52
CA GLN A 107 3.76 2.93 2.95
C GLN A 107 4.89 3.19 3.95
N GLY A 108 4.70 2.89 5.24
CA GLY A 108 5.68 3.13 6.29
C GLY A 108 5.82 4.60 6.72
N LEU A 109 4.83 5.44 6.40
CA LEU A 109 4.80 6.86 6.77
C LEU A 109 4.18 7.12 8.15
N MET A 110 3.38 6.17 8.65
CA MET A 110 2.73 6.23 9.96
C MET A 110 2.89 4.90 10.71
N GLU A 111 2.86 4.97 12.04
CA GLU A 111 2.86 3.82 12.93
C GLU A 111 1.64 3.86 13.86
N GLU A 112 0.99 2.71 14.08
CA GLU A 112 -0.10 2.59 15.04
C GLU A 112 0.46 2.67 16.47
N PHE A 113 0.02 3.68 17.23
CA PHE A 113 0.42 3.85 18.62
C PHE A 113 -0.59 3.14 19.52
N LEU A 114 -0.26 1.91 19.91
CA LEU A 114 -0.99 1.13 20.92
C LEU A 114 -0.39 1.43 22.30
N GLU A 115 -1.20 2.00 23.19
CA GLU A 115 -0.86 2.15 24.61
C GLU A 115 -1.15 0.86 25.38
#